data_AF-A0A954W3K9-F1
#
_entry.id   AF-A0A954W3K9-F1
#
_cell.length_a   1.000
_cell.length_b   1.000
_cell.length_c   1.000
_cell.angle_alpha   90.00
_cell.angle_beta   90.00
_cell.angle_gamma   90.00
#
_symmetry.space_group_name_H-M   'P 1'
#
loop_
_entity.id
_entity.type
_entity.pdbx_description
1 polymer ?
#
loop_
_entity_poly.entity_id
_entity_poly.type
_entity_poly.pdbx_seq_one_letter_code
_entity_poly.pdbx_strand_id
1 'polypeptide(L)'
;MARNMLPEHLLEMIVGQLPPLPPPVPLGGRLAIAHRIVLQVVWHVLVTEYRWCDMPKVMVCLGETARMHVRDWQQHGLWGGVHQLLLAEL
;
A
#
# COMPACT_ATOMS: atom_id res chain seq x y z
N MET A 1 -16.85 -12.28 7.26
CA MET A 1 -16.19 -12.32 5.94
C MET A 1 -15.83 -10.92 5.41
N ALA A 2 -15.37 -9.99 6.25
CA ALA A 2 -15.16 -8.58 5.84
C ALA A 2 -13.90 -7.93 6.45
N ARG A 3 -12.92 -8.71 6.91
CA ARG A 3 -11.69 -8.16 7.52
C ARG A 3 -10.51 -8.03 6.53
N ASN A 4 -10.74 -8.35 5.26
CA ASN A 4 -9.67 -8.42 4.27
C ASN A 4 -9.48 -7.15 3.42
N MET A 5 -10.21 -6.08 3.75
CA MET A 5 -10.07 -4.78 3.10
C MET A 5 -9.84 -3.70 4.16
N LEU A 6 -8.82 -2.88 3.92
CA LEU A 6 -8.53 -1.71 4.73
C LEU A 6 -9.73 -0.74 4.65
N PRO A 7 -10.28 -0.28 5.79
CA PRO A 7 -11.39 0.66 5.75
C PRO A 7 -10.99 1.98 5.08
N GLU A 8 -11.89 2.51 4.26
CA GLU A 8 -11.62 3.63 3.34
C GLU A 8 -11.20 4.90 4.09
N HIS A 9 -11.78 5.17 5.26
CA HIS A 9 -11.44 6.33 6.09
C HIS A 9 -9.98 6.29 6.58
N LEU A 10 -9.48 5.11 6.96
CA LEU A 10 -8.10 4.91 7.41
C LEU A 10 -7.12 5.03 6.25
N LEU A 11 -7.52 4.50 5.09
CA LEU A 11 -6.79 4.67 3.85
C LEU A 11 -6.61 6.16 3.52
N GLU A 12 -7.68 6.95 3.56
CA GLU A 12 -7.66 8.40 3.29
C GLU A 12 -6.77 9.15 4.30
N MET A 13 -6.86 8.81 5.59
CA MET A 13 -6.02 9.36 6.64
C MET A 13 -4.52 9.08 6.43
N ILE A 14 -4.18 7.86 6.00
CA ILE A 14 -2.80 7.47 5.73
C ILE A 14 -2.30 8.17 4.46
N VAL A 15 -3.09 8.17 3.38
CA VAL A 15 -2.75 8.82 2.11
C VAL A 15 -2.54 10.32 2.31
N GLY A 16 -3.32 10.97 3.18
CA GLY A 16 -3.14 12.39 3.51
C GLY A 16 -1.85 12.72 4.25
N GLN A 17 -1.22 11.74 4.91
CA GLN A 17 0.09 11.91 5.58
C GLN A 17 1.29 11.60 4.67
N LEU A 18 1.04 10.93 3.54
CA LEU A 18 2.07 10.57 2.59
C LEU A 18 2.34 11.74 1.64
N PRO A 19 3.60 11.93 1.19
CA PRO A 19 3.92 12.95 0.21
C PRO A 19 3.11 12.72 -1.07
N PRO A 20 2.67 13.80 -1.75
CA PRO A 20 1.87 13.67 -2.95
C PRO A 20 2.63 12.87 -4.01
N LEU A 21 1.98 11.84 -4.54
CA LEU A 21 2.52 11.05 -5.64
C LEU A 21 2.69 11.98 -6.85
N PRO A 22 3.79 11.86 -7.64
CA PRO A 22 3.93 12.64 -8.86
C PRO A 22 2.70 12.45 -9.75
N PRO A 23 2.22 13.53 -10.41
CA PRO A 23 1.01 13.46 -11.22
C PRO A 23 1.17 12.40 -12.31
N PRO A 24 0.09 11.66 -12.63
CA PRO A 24 0.14 10.63 -13.67
C PRO A 24 0.55 11.27 -14.99
N VAL A 25 1.62 10.77 -15.59
CA VAL A 25 2.09 11.28 -16.89
C VAL A 25 1.05 10.94 -17.97
N PRO A 26 0.59 11.91 -18.77
CA PRO A 26 -0.54 11.73 -19.70
C PRO A 26 -0.24 10.83 -20.92
N LEU A 27 0.98 10.31 -21.06
CA LEU A 27 1.42 9.60 -22.26
C LEU A 27 1.99 8.21 -21.92
N GLY A 28 1.13 7.23 -21.64
CA GLY A 28 1.48 5.79 -21.61
C GLY A 28 2.58 5.36 -20.63
N GLY A 29 3.05 6.24 -19.74
CA GLY A 29 4.03 5.95 -18.70
C GLY A 29 3.33 5.45 -17.44
N ARG A 30 3.95 4.47 -16.77
CA ARG A 30 3.46 3.79 -15.55
C ARG A 30 2.52 4.69 -14.75
N LEU A 31 1.23 4.35 -14.74
CA LEU A 31 0.25 4.93 -13.82
C LEU A 31 0.90 4.93 -12.44
N ALA A 32 1.08 6.12 -11.87
CA ALA A 32 1.61 6.26 -10.54
C ALA A 32 0.71 5.40 -9.64
N ILE A 33 1.23 4.27 -9.17
CA ILE A 33 0.42 3.29 -8.43
C ILE A 33 -0.05 4.03 -7.20
N ALA A 34 -1.34 4.36 -7.19
CA ALA A 34 -1.90 5.19 -6.14
C ALA A 34 -1.59 4.54 -4.79
N HIS A 35 -1.12 5.33 -3.82
CA HIS A 35 -0.77 4.84 -2.48
C HIS A 35 -1.86 3.94 -1.87
N ARG A 36 -3.13 4.19 -2.23
CA ARG A 36 -4.29 3.32 -1.94
C ARG A 36 -4.09 1.85 -2.33
N ILE A 37 -3.56 1.58 -3.52
CA ILE A 37 -3.35 0.21 -4.04
C ILE A 37 -2.23 -0.45 -3.24
N VAL A 38 -1.15 0.27 -2.98
CA VAL A 38 -0.03 -0.22 -2.15
C VAL A 38 -0.54 -0.57 -0.75
N LEU A 39 -1.32 0.29 -0.12
CA LEU A 39 -1.88 0.06 1.21
C LEU A 39 -2.84 -1.13 1.26
N GLN A 40 -3.70 -1.28 0.24
CA GLN A 40 -4.58 -2.45 0.14
C GLN A 40 -3.80 -3.76 0.00
N VAL A 41 -2.74 -3.76 -0.81
CA VAL A 41 -1.85 -4.92 -0.99
C VAL A 41 -1.13 -5.25 0.32
N VAL A 42 -0.59 -4.23 1.00
CA VAL A 42 0.08 -4.38 2.30
C VAL A 42 -0.88 -4.94 3.36
N TRP A 43 -2.08 -4.40 3.47
CA TRP A 43 -3.12 -4.90 4.38
C TRP A 43 -3.46 -6.36 4.10
N HIS A 44 -3.63 -6.72 2.83
CA HIS A 44 -3.93 -8.08 2.44
C HIS A 44 -2.82 -9.07 2.83
N VAL A 45 -1.55 -8.66 2.70
CA VAL A 45 -0.39 -9.44 3.17
C VAL A 45 -0.40 -9.61 4.68
N LEU A 46 -0.74 -8.56 5.43
CA LEU A 46 -0.82 -8.60 6.90
C LEU A 46 -1.96 -9.49 7.42
N VAL A 47 -3.15 -9.39 6.82
CA VAL A 47 -4.34 -10.15 7.25
C VAL A 47 -4.32 -11.59 6.76
N THR A 48 -3.84 -11.84 5.55
CA THR A 48 -3.88 -13.18 4.93
C THR A 48 -2.60 -13.98 5.23
N GLU A 49 -1.57 -13.36 5.83
CA GLU A 49 -0.22 -13.94 6.01
C GLU A 49 0.44 -14.44 4.72
N TYR A 50 -0.10 -14.08 3.55
CA TYR A 50 0.42 -14.51 2.25
C TYR A 50 1.76 -13.84 1.99
N ARG A 51 2.73 -14.62 1.49
CA ARG A 51 3.99 -14.06 1.01
C ARG A 51 3.71 -13.18 -0.20
N TRP A 52 4.41 -12.05 -0.32
CA TRP A 52 4.33 -11.14 -1.47
C TRP A 52 4.37 -11.82 -2.85
N CYS A 53 5.09 -12.94 -2.96
CA CYS A 53 5.24 -13.73 -4.20
C CYS A 53 4.02 -14.62 -4.52
N ASP A 54 3.21 -14.94 -3.53
CA ASP A 54 2.09 -15.89 -3.61
C ASP A 54 0.75 -15.17 -3.87
N MET A 55 0.81 -13.86 -4.17
CA MET A 55 -0.36 -13.09 -4.56
C MET A 55 -0.94 -13.54 -5.91
N PRO A 56 -2.25 -13.38 -6.13
CA PRO A 56 -2.86 -13.65 -7.43
C PRO A 56 -2.16 -12.83 -8.52
N LYS A 57 -1.90 -13.43 -9.70
CA LYS A 57 -1.09 -12.84 -10.79
C LYS A 57 -1.44 -11.40 -11.17
N VAL A 58 -2.70 -10.99 -11.01
CA VAL A 58 -3.16 -9.61 -11.23
C VAL A 58 -2.55 -8.59 -10.25
N MET A 59 -2.12 -9.04 -9.07
CA MET A 59 -1.50 -8.23 -8.00
C MET A 59 -0.02 -8.50 -7.79
N VAL A 60 0.60 -9.49 -8.44
CA VAL A 60 2.04 -9.82 -8.22
C VAL A 60 2.96 -8.63 -8.54
N CYS A 61 2.74 -7.94 -9.66
CA CYS A 61 3.50 -6.72 -10.00
C CYS A 61 3.25 -5.58 -9.00
N LEU A 62 2.06 -5.54 -8.41
CA LEU A 62 1.71 -4.58 -7.36
C LEU A 62 2.34 -4.97 -6.02
N GLY A 63 2.54 -6.25 -5.73
CA GLY A 63 3.23 -6.76 -4.54
C GLY A 63 4.70 -6.34 -4.50
N GLU A 64 5.43 -6.53 -5.61
CA GLU A 64 6.82 -6.06 -5.70
C GLU A 64 6.91 -4.53 -5.62
N THR A 65 6.01 -3.81 -6.30
CA THR A 65 5.98 -2.35 -6.26
C THR A 65 5.59 -1.81 -4.88
N ALA A 66 4.64 -2.46 -4.20
CA ALA A 66 4.23 -2.13 -2.84
C ALA A 66 5.40 -2.31 -1.86
N ARG A 67 6.17 -3.39 -1.99
CA ARG A 67 7.38 -3.60 -1.19
C ARG A 67 8.42 -2.50 -1.40
N MET A 68 8.61 -2.04 -2.65
CA MET A 68 9.49 -0.91 -2.93
C MET A 68 8.97 0.39 -2.28
N HIS A 69 7.68 0.67 -2.36
CA HIS A 69 7.06 1.83 -1.71
C HIS A 69 7.14 1.78 -0.18
N VAL A 70 6.89 0.63 0.44
CA VAL A 70 7.06 0.47 1.89
C VAL A 70 8.51 0.72 2.28
N ARG A 71 9.48 0.23 1.50
CA ARG A 71 10.89 0.49 1.75
C ARG A 71 11.21 1.98 1.60
N ASP A 72 10.67 2.64 0.59
CA ASP A 72 10.82 4.08 0.38
C ASP A 72 10.26 4.87 1.58
N TRP A 73 9.04 4.57 2.01
CA TRP A 73 8.43 5.15 3.20
C TRP A 73 9.22 4.87 4.49
N GLN A 74 9.87 3.72 4.60
CA GLN A 74 10.77 3.42 5.72
C GLN A 74 12.00 4.30 5.69
N GLN A 75 12.62 4.50 4.52
CA GLN A 75 13.77 5.40 4.36
C GLN A 75 13.39 6.86 4.68
N HIS A 76 12.17 7.26 4.33
CA HIS A 76 11.63 8.59 4.63
C HIS A 76 11.07 8.72 6.07
N GLY A 77 11.05 7.65 6.87
CA GLY A 77 10.51 7.66 8.23
C GLY A 77 8.97 7.72 8.31
N LEU A 78 8.27 7.70 7.17
CA LEU A 78 6.81 7.77 7.07
C LEU A 78 6.14 6.44 7.44
N TRP A 79 6.82 5.32 7.19
CA TRP A 79 6.25 3.99 7.42
C TRP A 79 5.93 3.70 8.88
N GLY A 80 6.67 4.28 9.83
CA GLY A 80 6.49 3.99 11.26
C GLY A 80 5.07 4.29 11.75
N GLY A 81 4.54 5.46 11.41
CA GLY A 81 3.17 5.87 11.78
C GLY A 81 2.11 5.04 11.06
N VAL A 82 2.30 4.79 9.77
CA VAL A 82 1.39 3.98 8.96
C VAL A 82 1.31 2.55 9.49
N HIS A 83 2.46 1.94 9.81
CA HIS A 83 2.54 0.59 10.34
C HIS A 83 1.86 0.45 11.70
N GLN A 84 2.02 1.44 12.59
CA GLN A 84 1.32 1.45 13.87
C GLN A 84 -0.20 1.53 13.71
N LEU A 85 -0.70 2.37 12.81
CA LEU A 85 -2.13 2.46 12.50
C LEU A 85 -2.68 1.14 11.93
N LEU A 86 -1.93 0.50 11.04
CA LEU A 86 -2.29 -0.80 10.47
C LEU A 86 -2.33 -1.89 11.55
N LEU A 87 -1.36 -1.93 12.46
CA LEU A 87 -1.32 -2.89 13.56
C LEU A 87 -2.41 -2.64 14.62
N ALA A 88 -2.82 -1.38 14.83
CA ALA A 88 -3.87 -1.06 15.79
C ALA A 88 -5.27 -1.58 15.38
N GLU A 89 -5.47 -1.83 14.08
CA GLU A 89 -6.73 -2.32 13.51
C GLU A 89 -6.81 -3.84 13.36
N LEU A 90 -5.69 -4.54 13.56
CA LEU A 90 -5.55 -6.00 13.41
C LEU A 90 -5.93 -6.74 14.70
#